data_AF-A0A6P8CDX1-F1
#
_entry.id   AF-A0A6P8CDX1-F1
#
_cell.length_a   1.000
_cell.length_b   1.000
_cell.length_c   1.000
_cell.angle_alpha   90.00
_cell.angle_beta   90.00
_cell.angle_gamma   90.00
#
_symmetry.space_group_name_H-M   'P 1'
#
loop_
_entity.id
_entity.type
_entity.pdbx_description
1 polymer ?
#
loop_
_entity_poly.entity_id
_entity_poly.type
_entity_poly.pdbx_seq_one_letter_code
_entity_poly.pdbx_strand_id
1 'polypeptide(L)'
;MAAVKRIKLGSQGFEVSAQGLGCMSMSAFYGSPKPEPDMIALIHHAVNSGITFLDTSDVYGPHTNEILLSKALKGIRDRVQLATKFGAYFEGGKMHIRGDPTYVRAACEGSLKRLDVECINLYYQHRIDTRVPIEVTIGELKKLVEEGKVKYIGLSEASASTIRRAHAVHPITAVQLEWSLWSRDVEEEIIPTCRELGIGIVAYSPLGRGFFSVGPKLVENLSSDDARKVRIICLSFVT
;
A
#
# COMPACT_ATOMS: atom_id res chain seq x y z
N MET A 1 0.07 -24.72 12.94
CA MET A 1 0.66 -23.36 12.93
C MET A 1 -0.29 -22.43 13.67
N ALA A 2 0.21 -21.39 14.34
CA ALA A 2 -0.67 -20.37 14.92
C ALA A 2 -1.29 -19.53 13.79
N ALA A 3 -2.59 -19.28 13.85
CA ALA A 3 -3.27 -18.44 12.85
C ALA A 3 -2.84 -16.97 13.00
N VAL A 4 -2.67 -16.26 11.88
CA VAL A 4 -2.34 -14.82 11.90
C VAL A 4 -3.46 -14.04 12.58
N LYS A 5 -3.13 -13.30 13.63
CA LYS A 5 -4.09 -12.51 14.41
C LYS A 5 -4.79 -11.46 13.53
N ARG A 6 -6.09 -11.30 13.74
CA ARG A 6 -6.91 -10.23 13.17
C ARG A 6 -6.85 -8.97 14.06
N ILE A 7 -6.80 -7.79 13.45
CA ILE A 7 -6.79 -6.48 14.11
C ILE A 7 -7.69 -5.48 13.39
N LYS A 8 -8.12 -4.43 14.12
CA LYS A 8 -8.79 -3.26 13.54
C LYS A 8 -7.75 -2.28 13.04
N LEU A 9 -7.79 -1.97 11.74
CA LEU A 9 -6.94 -0.97 11.10
C LEU A 9 -7.64 0.38 11.19
N GLY A 10 -7.33 1.13 12.24
CA GLY A 10 -8.00 2.38 12.60
C GLY A 10 -9.37 2.18 13.26
N SER A 11 -10.03 3.30 13.58
CA SER A 11 -11.29 3.37 14.34
C SER A 11 -12.54 3.02 13.53
N GLN A 12 -12.46 3.01 12.20
CA GLN A 12 -13.59 2.89 11.27
C GLN A 12 -14.11 1.44 11.08
N GLY A 13 -13.73 0.52 11.95
CA GLY A 13 -14.18 -0.88 11.92
C GLY A 13 -13.61 -1.73 10.76
N PHE A 14 -12.59 -1.25 10.04
CA PHE A 14 -11.90 -2.05 9.04
C PHE A 14 -11.04 -3.12 9.73
N GLU A 15 -11.27 -4.41 9.43
CA GLU A 15 -10.51 -5.50 10.03
C GLU A 15 -9.66 -6.26 9.03
N VAL A 16 -8.40 -6.50 9.41
CA VAL A 16 -7.34 -7.08 8.59
C VAL A 16 -6.49 -8.09 9.40
N SER A 17 -5.66 -8.86 8.73
CA SER A 17 -4.56 -9.60 9.39
C SER A 17 -3.46 -8.64 9.84
N ALA A 18 -2.89 -8.87 11.04
CA ALA A 18 -1.80 -8.05 11.59
C ALA A 18 -0.51 -8.09 10.75
N GLN A 19 -0.32 -9.16 9.96
CA GLN A 19 0.67 -9.21 8.90
C GLN A 19 -0.05 -9.13 7.55
N GLY A 20 0.42 -8.25 6.66
CA GLY A 20 -0.02 -8.17 5.27
C GLY A 20 1.01 -8.74 4.31
N LEU A 21 0.61 -8.93 3.05
CA LEU A 21 1.50 -9.27 1.93
C LEU A 21 1.63 -8.06 1.00
N GLY A 22 2.79 -7.41 1.05
CA GLY A 22 3.19 -6.42 0.04
C GLY A 22 3.52 -7.11 -1.28
N CYS A 23 2.76 -6.84 -2.33
CA CYS A 23 2.84 -7.52 -3.62
C CYS A 23 3.84 -6.87 -4.60
N MET A 24 4.42 -5.72 -4.23
CA MET A 24 5.35 -4.92 -5.04
C MET A 24 6.44 -5.76 -5.74
N SER A 25 7.19 -6.57 -5.00
CA SER A 25 8.33 -7.33 -5.54
C SER A 25 7.95 -8.48 -6.48
N MET A 26 6.65 -8.77 -6.66
CA MET A 26 6.19 -9.77 -7.62
C MET A 26 6.34 -9.27 -9.07
N SER A 27 6.29 -7.95 -9.30
CA SER A 27 6.44 -7.36 -10.63
C SER A 27 7.21 -6.03 -10.70
N ALA A 28 7.75 -5.51 -9.58
CA ALA A 28 8.42 -4.22 -9.55
C ALA A 28 9.61 -4.14 -8.57
N PHE A 29 10.58 -3.29 -8.94
CA PHE A 29 11.69 -2.76 -8.14
C PHE A 29 12.75 -3.74 -7.57
N TYR A 30 12.44 -5.00 -7.24
CA TYR A 30 13.42 -5.96 -6.69
C TYR A 30 13.90 -6.97 -7.73
N GLY A 31 14.49 -6.41 -8.78
CA GLY A 31 14.96 -7.13 -9.95
C GLY A 31 13.82 -7.61 -10.85
N SER A 32 14.14 -8.56 -11.73
CA SER A 32 13.20 -9.13 -12.69
C SER A 32 11.99 -9.82 -12.02
N PRO A 33 10.75 -9.62 -12.54
CA PRO A 33 9.54 -10.31 -12.09
C PRO A 33 9.72 -11.83 -12.04
N LYS A 34 9.05 -12.47 -11.08
CA LYS A 34 9.03 -13.94 -10.97
C LYS A 34 7.92 -14.53 -11.85
N PRO A 35 7.98 -15.84 -12.19
CA PRO A 35 6.92 -16.48 -12.96
C PRO A 35 5.54 -16.28 -12.31
N GLU A 36 4.55 -15.92 -13.13
CA GLU A 36 3.18 -15.67 -12.68
C GLU A 36 2.57 -16.83 -11.85
N PRO A 37 2.72 -18.11 -12.23
CA PRO A 37 2.21 -19.23 -11.43
C PRO A 37 2.78 -19.28 -10.00
N ASP A 38 4.07 -19.00 -9.83
CA ASP A 38 4.74 -19.00 -8.52
C ASP A 38 4.19 -17.88 -7.63
N MET A 39 3.89 -16.72 -8.22
CA MET A 39 3.36 -15.57 -7.48
C MET A 39 1.88 -15.77 -7.10
N ILE A 40 1.09 -16.41 -7.97
CA ILE A 40 -0.27 -16.86 -7.63
C ILE A 40 -0.22 -17.87 -6.48
N ALA A 41 0.66 -18.88 -6.56
CA ALA A 41 0.84 -19.87 -5.50
C ALA A 41 1.27 -19.24 -4.16
N LEU A 42 2.15 -18.22 -4.19
CA LEU A 42 2.55 -17.45 -3.02
C LEU A 42 1.38 -16.67 -2.39
N ILE A 43 0.56 -15.99 -3.20
CA ILE A 43 -0.65 -15.30 -2.73
C ILE A 43 -1.62 -16.30 -2.09
N HIS A 44 -1.86 -17.44 -2.73
CA HIS A 44 -2.73 -18.50 -2.20
C HIS A 44 -2.19 -19.08 -0.89
N HIS A 45 -0.88 -19.31 -0.79
CA HIS A 45 -0.23 -19.77 0.44
C HIS A 45 -0.38 -18.77 1.58
N ALA A 46 -0.18 -17.47 1.33
CA ALA A 46 -0.38 -16.42 2.32
C ALA A 46 -1.83 -16.37 2.81
N VAL A 47 -2.81 -16.41 1.89
CA VAL A 47 -4.24 -16.36 2.20
C VAL A 47 -4.73 -17.63 2.90
N ASN A 48 -4.16 -18.79 2.60
CA ASN A 48 -4.40 -20.03 3.33
C ASN A 48 -3.70 -20.09 4.70
N SER A 49 -2.66 -19.27 4.93
CA SER A 49 -2.01 -19.11 6.23
C SER A 49 -2.68 -18.07 7.14
N GLY A 50 -3.76 -17.42 6.68
CA GLY A 50 -4.52 -16.42 7.44
C GLY A 50 -4.13 -14.96 7.19
N ILE A 51 -3.23 -14.68 6.24
CA ILE A 51 -3.00 -13.30 5.77
C ILE A 51 -4.19 -12.90 4.90
N THR A 52 -4.85 -11.80 5.22
CA THR A 52 -5.98 -11.29 4.45
C THR A 52 -5.69 -9.92 3.82
N PHE A 53 -4.73 -9.17 4.36
CA PHE A 53 -4.37 -7.85 3.83
C PHE A 53 -3.35 -7.99 2.69
N LEU A 54 -3.77 -7.66 1.47
CA LEU A 54 -2.89 -7.62 0.30
C LEU A 54 -2.69 -6.17 -0.14
N ASP A 55 -1.44 -5.75 -0.30
CA ASP A 55 -1.06 -4.38 -0.66
C ASP A 55 -0.38 -4.35 -2.04
N THR A 56 -0.97 -3.62 -2.98
CA THR A 56 -0.45 -3.38 -4.34
C THR A 56 -0.48 -1.88 -4.68
N SER A 57 -0.21 -1.47 -5.92
CA SER A 57 -0.33 -0.11 -6.45
C SER A 57 -0.43 -0.14 -7.97
N ASP A 58 -1.12 0.85 -8.56
CA ASP A 58 -1.13 1.10 -9.99
C ASP A 58 0.28 1.22 -10.61
N VAL A 59 1.26 1.77 -9.89
CA VAL A 59 2.64 1.99 -10.36
C VAL A 59 3.53 0.74 -10.32
N TYR A 60 3.07 -0.39 -9.77
CA TYR A 60 3.85 -1.62 -9.70
C TYR A 60 3.77 -2.39 -11.03
N GLY A 61 4.86 -2.36 -11.80
CA GLY A 61 4.96 -2.91 -13.15
C GLY A 61 5.49 -1.89 -14.17
N PRO A 62 4.82 -0.74 -14.38
CA PRO A 62 3.49 -0.36 -13.87
C PRO A 62 2.33 -1.25 -14.31
N HIS A 63 1.20 -1.15 -13.62
CA HIS A 63 -0.11 -1.76 -13.89
C HIS A 63 -0.18 -3.30 -13.92
N THR A 64 0.93 -4.02 -14.06
CA THR A 64 0.96 -5.49 -14.13
C THR A 64 0.70 -6.17 -12.80
N ASN A 65 1.01 -5.54 -11.66
CA ASN A 65 0.78 -6.14 -10.34
C ASN A 65 -0.72 -6.31 -10.04
N GLU A 66 -1.53 -5.32 -10.42
CA GLU A 66 -2.99 -5.41 -10.27
C GLU A 66 -3.59 -6.50 -11.17
N ILE A 67 -3.05 -6.70 -12.38
CA ILE A 67 -3.47 -7.77 -13.30
C ILE A 67 -3.06 -9.17 -12.77
N LEU A 68 -1.91 -9.27 -12.11
CA LEU A 68 -1.50 -10.49 -11.40
C LEU A 68 -2.47 -10.80 -10.24
N LEU A 69 -2.86 -9.78 -9.47
CA LEU A 69 -3.78 -9.95 -8.35
C LEU A 69 -5.20 -10.32 -8.81
N SER A 70 -5.71 -9.76 -9.92
CA SER A 70 -7.03 -10.15 -10.44
C SER A 70 -7.10 -11.63 -10.84
N LYS A 71 -6.02 -12.17 -11.41
CA LYS A 71 -5.87 -13.62 -11.65
C LYS A 71 -5.81 -14.41 -10.34
N ALA A 72 -4.97 -13.98 -9.39
CA ALA A 72 -4.76 -14.69 -8.13
C ALA A 72 -6.00 -14.73 -7.23
N LEU A 73 -6.86 -13.69 -7.27
CA LEU A 73 -8.01 -13.56 -6.39
C LEU A 73 -9.28 -14.30 -6.85
N LYS A 74 -9.28 -14.90 -8.04
CA LYS A 74 -10.42 -15.69 -8.54
C LYS A 74 -10.77 -16.82 -7.58
N GLY A 75 -12.01 -16.84 -7.10
CA GLY A 75 -12.51 -17.81 -6.12
C GLY A 75 -12.08 -17.58 -4.66
N ILE A 76 -11.27 -16.55 -4.36
CA ILE A 76 -10.84 -16.23 -2.98
C ILE A 76 -10.99 -14.74 -2.58
N ARG A 77 -11.54 -13.89 -3.46
CA ARG A 77 -11.65 -12.43 -3.29
C ARG A 77 -12.24 -12.00 -1.94
N ASP A 78 -13.26 -12.70 -1.44
CA ASP A 78 -13.97 -12.35 -0.19
C ASP A 78 -13.13 -12.60 1.07
N ARG A 79 -12.10 -13.45 0.97
CA ARG A 79 -11.14 -13.72 2.06
C ARG A 79 -10.11 -12.59 2.21
N VAL A 80 -10.10 -11.62 1.30
CA VAL A 80 -9.05 -10.62 1.17
C VAL A 80 -9.57 -9.20 1.42
N GLN A 81 -8.77 -8.43 2.16
CA GLN A 81 -8.87 -6.98 2.26
C GLN A 81 -7.81 -6.39 1.33
N LEU A 82 -8.27 -5.96 0.16
CA LEU A 82 -7.42 -5.52 -0.94
C LEU A 82 -7.14 -4.01 -0.84
N ALA A 83 -5.85 -3.67 -0.74
CA ALA A 83 -5.36 -2.31 -0.81
C ALA A 83 -4.62 -2.05 -2.12
N THR A 84 -4.94 -0.94 -2.79
CA THR A 84 -4.15 -0.40 -3.91
C THR A 84 -3.95 1.10 -3.73
N LYS A 85 -3.13 1.71 -4.58
CA LYS A 85 -2.71 3.11 -4.49
C LYS A 85 -2.65 3.75 -5.86
N PHE A 86 -2.75 5.07 -5.86
CA PHE A 86 -2.57 5.95 -7.02
C PHE A 86 -1.66 7.13 -6.69
N GLY A 87 -1.37 7.95 -7.69
CA GLY A 87 -0.77 9.27 -7.47
C GLY A 87 0.73 9.32 -7.68
N ALA A 88 1.35 8.19 -8.03
CA ALA A 88 2.69 8.12 -8.60
C ALA A 88 2.60 7.46 -9.98
N TYR A 89 3.20 8.06 -11.01
CA TYR A 89 3.26 7.49 -12.36
C TYR A 89 4.63 7.75 -12.99
N PHE A 90 4.97 7.02 -14.06
CA PHE A 90 6.22 7.20 -14.79
C PHE A 90 5.96 7.81 -16.17
N GLU A 91 6.73 8.85 -16.51
CA GLU A 91 6.76 9.47 -17.83
C GLU A 91 8.21 9.83 -18.17
N GLY A 92 8.69 9.43 -19.35
CA GLY A 92 10.09 9.63 -19.75
C GLY A 92 11.11 9.00 -18.80
N GLY A 93 10.76 7.89 -18.14
CA GLY A 93 11.60 7.22 -17.13
C GLY A 93 11.69 7.94 -15.78
N LYS A 94 11.01 9.08 -15.60
CA LYS A 94 10.95 9.82 -14.34
C LYS A 94 9.63 9.56 -13.62
N MET A 95 9.69 9.44 -12.30
CA MET A 95 8.50 9.36 -11.46
C MET A 95 7.93 10.77 -11.26
N HIS A 96 6.63 10.92 -11.51
CA HIS A 96 5.86 12.12 -11.28
C HIS A 96 4.75 11.83 -10.28
N ILE A 97 4.30 12.87 -9.58
CA ILE A 97 3.23 12.79 -8.57
C ILE A 97 2.02 13.55 -9.10
N ARG A 98 0.80 13.06 -8.85
CA ARG A 98 -0.44 13.72 -9.31
C ARG A 98 -1.64 13.45 -8.39
N GLY A 99 -2.30 14.52 -7.94
CA GLY A 99 -3.42 14.46 -6.98
C GLY A 99 -4.70 15.18 -7.39
N ASP A 100 -4.79 15.77 -8.59
CA ASP A 100 -6.02 16.45 -9.02
C ASP A 100 -7.21 15.48 -9.21
N PRO A 101 -8.46 15.94 -8.98
CA PRO A 101 -9.65 15.07 -9.01
C PRO A 101 -9.81 14.23 -10.28
N THR A 102 -9.53 14.82 -11.44
CA THR A 102 -9.62 14.13 -12.74
C THR A 102 -8.67 12.93 -12.79
N TYR A 103 -7.45 13.06 -12.26
CA TYR A 103 -6.50 11.96 -12.18
C TYR A 103 -6.88 10.94 -11.10
N VAL A 104 -7.29 11.38 -9.90
CA VAL A 104 -7.75 10.50 -8.80
C VAL A 104 -8.80 9.51 -9.30
N ARG A 105 -9.82 10.03 -10.01
CA ARG A 105 -10.89 9.24 -10.62
C ARG A 105 -10.38 8.31 -11.71
N ALA A 106 -9.65 8.83 -12.70
CA ALA A 106 -9.13 8.02 -13.80
C ALA A 106 -8.24 6.86 -13.33
N ALA A 107 -7.40 7.09 -12.31
CA ALA A 107 -6.60 6.05 -11.69
C ALA A 107 -7.47 5.00 -10.97
N CYS A 108 -8.52 5.42 -10.27
CA CYS A 108 -9.43 4.52 -9.54
C CYS A 108 -10.18 3.59 -10.51
N GLU A 109 -10.81 4.14 -11.55
CA GLU A 109 -11.48 3.35 -12.61
C GLU A 109 -10.49 2.38 -13.28
N GLY A 110 -9.26 2.83 -13.53
CA GLY A 110 -8.18 2.00 -14.07
C GLY A 110 -7.82 0.82 -13.15
N SER A 111 -7.68 1.07 -11.84
CA SER A 111 -7.38 0.04 -10.84
C SER A 111 -8.53 -0.96 -10.69
N LEU A 112 -9.78 -0.50 -10.58
CA LEU A 112 -10.98 -1.35 -10.54
C LEU A 112 -11.01 -2.31 -11.74
N LYS A 113 -10.79 -1.79 -12.95
CA LYS A 113 -10.74 -2.57 -14.19
C LYS A 113 -9.59 -3.59 -14.23
N ARG A 114 -8.39 -3.23 -13.74
CA ARG A 114 -7.22 -4.14 -13.75
C ARG A 114 -7.32 -5.23 -12.69
N LEU A 115 -7.90 -4.88 -11.54
CA LEU A 115 -8.15 -5.78 -10.40
C LEU A 115 -9.37 -6.69 -10.62
N ASP A 116 -10.23 -6.38 -11.60
CA ASP A 116 -11.49 -7.11 -11.87
C ASP A 116 -12.42 -7.11 -10.64
N VAL A 117 -12.60 -5.93 -10.02
CA VAL A 117 -13.43 -5.73 -8.82
C VAL A 117 -14.29 -4.48 -8.92
N GLU A 118 -15.48 -4.53 -8.32
CA GLU A 118 -16.39 -3.37 -8.21
C GLU A 118 -16.01 -2.42 -7.07
N CYS A 119 -15.27 -2.91 -6.06
CA CYS A 119 -14.90 -2.15 -4.86
C CYS A 119 -13.47 -2.48 -4.37
N ILE A 120 -12.67 -1.43 -4.18
CA ILE A 120 -11.36 -1.47 -3.49
C ILE A 120 -11.60 -1.32 -2.00
N ASN A 121 -11.02 -2.20 -1.16
CA ASN A 121 -11.25 -2.11 0.28
C ASN A 121 -10.54 -0.91 0.91
N LEU A 122 -9.27 -0.65 0.55
CA LEU A 122 -8.52 0.51 1.02
C LEU A 122 -7.74 1.14 -0.13
N TYR A 123 -8.00 2.42 -0.42
CA TYR A 123 -7.37 3.13 -1.53
C TYR A 123 -6.47 4.26 -1.00
N TYR A 124 -5.19 4.18 -1.35
CA TYR A 124 -4.18 5.13 -0.87
C TYR A 124 -3.84 6.19 -1.91
N GLN A 125 -3.68 7.45 -1.48
CA GLN A 125 -2.75 8.34 -2.17
C GLN A 125 -1.32 7.88 -1.85
N HIS A 126 -0.61 7.37 -2.86
CA HIS A 126 0.72 6.75 -2.72
C HIS A 126 1.80 7.79 -2.39
N ARG A 127 1.72 9.00 -2.97
CA ARG A 127 2.59 10.14 -2.66
C ARG A 127 1.79 11.43 -2.73
N ILE A 128 2.07 12.37 -1.83
CA ILE A 128 1.34 13.63 -1.72
C ILE A 128 1.76 14.58 -2.85
N ASP A 129 0.79 15.02 -3.65
CA ASP A 129 1.01 16.08 -4.64
C ASP A 129 1.03 17.44 -3.95
N THR A 130 2.20 18.07 -3.86
CA THR A 130 2.37 19.36 -3.17
C THR A 130 1.84 20.56 -3.95
N ARG A 131 1.40 20.38 -5.21
CA ARG A 131 0.83 21.44 -6.05
C ARG A 131 -0.68 21.59 -5.87
N VAL A 132 -1.34 20.60 -5.27
CA VAL A 132 -2.79 20.54 -5.06
C VAL A 132 -3.06 20.48 -3.56
N PRO A 133 -3.94 21.32 -2.99
CA PRO A 133 -4.33 21.21 -1.59
C PRO A 133 -4.91 19.82 -1.30
N ILE A 134 -4.47 19.18 -0.22
CA ILE A 134 -4.86 17.79 0.11
C ILE A 134 -6.39 17.63 0.21
N GLU A 135 -7.10 18.68 0.65
CA GLU A 135 -8.55 18.75 0.74
C GLU A 135 -9.24 18.53 -0.61
N VAL A 136 -8.63 18.96 -1.72
CA VAL A 136 -9.14 18.75 -3.08
C VAL A 136 -9.00 17.29 -3.49
N THR A 137 -7.88 16.65 -3.15
CA THR A 137 -7.65 15.21 -3.39
C THR A 137 -8.60 14.35 -2.57
N ILE A 138 -8.72 14.62 -1.27
CA ILE A 138 -9.64 13.89 -0.37
C ILE A 138 -11.10 14.15 -0.74
N GLY A 139 -11.42 15.37 -1.21
CA GLY A 139 -12.76 15.70 -1.70
C GLY A 139 -13.22 14.84 -2.87
N GLU A 140 -12.30 14.40 -3.75
CA GLU A 140 -12.62 13.44 -4.81
C GLU A 140 -12.66 11.99 -4.30
N LEU A 141 -11.72 11.60 -3.43
CA LEU A 141 -11.73 10.27 -2.80
C LEU A 141 -13.01 10.03 -1.99
N LYS A 142 -13.54 11.05 -1.32
CA LYS A 142 -14.83 11.04 -0.63
C LYS A 142 -15.98 10.67 -1.58
N LYS A 143 -16.03 11.25 -2.79
CA LYS A 143 -17.06 10.89 -3.79
C LYS A 143 -16.92 9.43 -4.22
N LEU A 144 -15.69 8.93 -4.40
CA LEU A 144 -15.46 7.52 -4.73
C LEU A 144 -15.89 6.57 -3.60
N VAL A 145 -15.89 7.02 -2.34
CA VAL A 145 -16.50 6.30 -1.21
C VAL A 145 -18.04 6.38 -1.25
N GLU A 146 -18.61 7.54 -1.52
CA GLU A 146 -20.06 7.74 -1.66
C GLU A 146 -20.64 6.96 -2.86
N GLU A 147 -19.85 6.76 -3.92
CA GLU A 147 -20.14 5.90 -5.09
C GLU A 147 -19.92 4.39 -4.83
N GLY A 148 -19.40 4.00 -3.65
CA GLY A 148 -19.14 2.60 -3.29
C GLY A 148 -17.90 1.95 -3.93
N LYS A 149 -17.16 2.68 -4.79
CA LYS A 149 -15.96 2.21 -5.49
C LYS A 149 -14.77 1.98 -4.57
N VAL A 150 -14.71 2.74 -3.47
CA VAL A 150 -13.69 2.64 -2.42
C VAL A 150 -14.39 2.50 -1.08
N LYS A 151 -13.96 1.58 -0.22
CA LYS A 151 -14.55 1.43 1.12
C LYS A 151 -13.86 2.28 2.20
N TYR A 152 -12.54 2.42 2.12
CA TYR A 152 -11.71 3.13 3.09
C TYR A 152 -10.62 3.94 2.39
N ILE A 153 -10.23 5.09 2.96
CA ILE A 153 -9.18 5.96 2.41
C ILE A 153 -7.90 5.84 3.24
N GLY A 154 -6.76 5.77 2.55
CA GLY A 154 -5.44 5.85 3.18
C GLY A 154 -4.54 6.93 2.58
N LEU A 155 -3.48 7.27 3.31
CA LEU A 155 -2.38 8.10 2.81
C LEU A 155 -1.05 7.36 2.95
N SER A 156 -0.09 7.64 2.08
CA SER A 156 1.29 7.14 2.23
C SER A 156 2.30 8.28 2.15
N GLU A 157 3.33 8.22 2.99
CA GLU A 157 4.39 9.25 3.10
C GLU A 157 3.83 10.67 3.27
N ALA A 158 2.85 10.82 4.17
CA ALA A 158 2.20 12.09 4.49
C ALA A 158 2.69 12.68 5.82
N SER A 159 2.92 13.99 5.87
CA SER A 159 3.25 14.69 7.12
C SER A 159 2.05 14.80 8.05
N ALA A 160 2.29 14.97 9.36
CA ALA A 160 1.24 15.11 10.37
C ALA A 160 0.24 16.24 10.05
N SER A 161 0.72 17.38 9.55
CA SER A 161 -0.10 18.49 9.04
C SER A 161 -1.04 18.06 7.91
N THR A 162 -0.50 17.34 6.91
CA THR A 162 -1.27 16.81 5.78
C THR A 162 -2.34 15.80 6.25
N ILE A 163 -1.98 14.91 7.18
CA ILE A 163 -2.89 13.91 7.74
C ILE A 163 -4.08 14.56 8.46
N ARG A 164 -3.83 15.57 9.30
CA ARG A 164 -4.89 16.29 10.03
C ARG A 164 -5.87 16.99 9.07
N ARG A 165 -5.33 17.70 8.07
CA ARG A 165 -6.12 18.39 7.04
C ARG A 165 -6.95 17.43 6.19
N ALA A 166 -6.36 16.30 5.81
CA ALA A 166 -7.05 15.24 5.08
C ALA A 166 -8.20 14.63 5.89
N HIS A 167 -7.93 14.25 7.15
CA HIS A 167 -8.90 13.61 8.04
C HIS A 167 -10.10 14.51 8.36
N ALA A 168 -9.91 15.84 8.38
CA ALA A 168 -11.00 16.81 8.55
C ALA A 168 -11.98 16.86 7.35
N VAL A 169 -11.59 16.42 6.15
CA VAL A 169 -12.46 16.38 4.96
C VAL A 169 -13.18 15.03 4.84
N HIS A 170 -12.46 13.94 5.09
CA HIS A 170 -13.03 12.59 5.21
C HIS A 170 -12.13 11.74 6.12
N PRO A 171 -12.67 10.90 7.02
CA PRO A 171 -11.87 10.08 7.92
C PRO A 171 -10.83 9.21 7.19
N ILE A 172 -9.55 9.47 7.44
CA ILE A 172 -8.46 8.60 6.98
C ILE A 172 -8.42 7.35 7.86
N THR A 173 -8.34 6.17 7.24
CA THR A 173 -8.39 4.87 7.93
C THR A 173 -7.00 4.39 8.30
N ALA A 174 -6.02 4.57 7.40
CA ALA A 174 -4.65 4.13 7.58
C ALA A 174 -3.63 5.11 7.00
N VAL A 175 -2.47 5.21 7.64
CA VAL A 175 -1.27 5.82 7.07
C VAL A 175 -0.21 4.75 6.83
N GLN A 176 0.30 4.68 5.61
CA GLN A 176 1.37 3.76 5.22
C GLN A 176 2.71 4.50 5.14
N LEU A 177 3.66 4.10 5.98
CA LEU A 177 4.93 4.79 6.18
C LEU A 177 6.09 3.82 6.39
N GLU A 178 7.33 4.27 6.19
CA GLU A 178 8.51 3.50 6.56
C GLU A 178 8.69 3.50 8.09
N TRP A 179 8.73 2.31 8.72
CA TRP A 179 8.99 2.18 10.16
C TRP A 179 9.72 0.87 10.49
N SER A 180 10.89 0.98 11.12
CA SER A 180 11.75 -0.16 11.49
C SER A 180 12.83 0.27 12.51
N LEU A 181 13.69 -0.66 12.96
CA LEU A 181 14.69 -0.37 14.01
C LEU A 181 15.63 0.81 13.74
N TRP A 182 15.86 1.17 12.47
CA TRP A 182 16.68 2.32 12.01
C TRP A 182 15.92 3.45 11.30
N SER A 183 14.60 3.32 11.10
CA SER A 183 13.77 4.41 10.55
C SER A 183 12.65 4.64 11.54
N ARG A 184 12.80 5.67 12.37
CA ARG A 184 11.97 5.96 13.55
C ARG A 184 11.53 7.42 13.63
N ASP A 185 11.89 8.25 12.66
CA ASP A 185 11.58 9.69 12.62
C ASP A 185 10.06 9.95 12.66
N VAL A 186 9.28 8.99 12.15
CA VAL A 186 7.81 8.97 12.20
C VAL A 186 7.24 8.98 13.62
N GLU A 187 8.00 8.57 14.63
CA GLU A 187 7.56 8.49 16.03
C GLU A 187 7.41 9.85 16.72
N GLU A 188 8.06 10.90 16.19
CA GLU A 188 8.01 12.25 16.77
C GLU A 188 6.65 12.93 16.53
N GLU A 189 6.15 12.92 15.29
CA GLU A 189 4.90 13.61 14.92
C GLU A 189 3.80 12.71 14.35
N ILE A 190 4.15 11.73 13.50
CA ILE A 190 3.18 11.00 12.68
C ILE A 190 2.48 9.92 13.48
N ILE A 191 3.21 9.10 14.25
CA ILE A 191 2.62 8.06 15.11
C ILE A 191 1.72 8.68 16.21
N PRO A 192 2.11 9.76 16.92
CA PRO A 192 1.21 10.47 17.84
C PRO A 192 -0.04 11.01 17.16
N THR A 193 0.10 11.66 15.99
CA THR A 193 -1.03 12.20 15.23
C THR A 193 -2.00 11.11 14.77
N CYS A 194 -1.50 9.97 14.30
CA CYS A 194 -2.35 8.85 13.90
C CYS A 194 -3.08 8.25 15.11
N ARG A 195 -2.40 8.10 16.25
CA ARG A 195 -3.01 7.64 17.50
C ARG A 195 -4.14 8.56 17.99
N GLU A 196 -3.91 9.87 17.98
CA GLU A 196 -4.90 10.89 18.38
C GLU A 196 -6.16 10.82 17.51
N LEU A 197 -5.99 10.68 16.18
CA LEU A 197 -7.09 10.63 15.22
C LEU A 197 -7.71 9.23 15.03
N GLY A 198 -7.24 8.21 15.77
CA GLY A 198 -7.70 6.83 15.62
C GLY A 198 -7.37 6.20 14.25
N ILE A 199 -6.31 6.66 13.59
CA ILE A 199 -5.81 6.17 12.31
C ILE A 199 -4.82 5.02 12.58
N GLY A 200 -4.97 3.89 11.88
CA GLY A 200 -4.04 2.77 12.02
C GLY A 200 -2.78 2.91 11.16
N ILE A 201 -1.72 2.16 11.49
CA ILE A 201 -0.44 2.27 10.80
C ILE A 201 -0.19 1.02 9.94
N VAL A 202 0.25 1.24 8.70
CA VAL A 202 0.84 0.20 7.87
C VAL A 202 2.33 0.51 7.72
N ALA A 203 3.13 -0.10 8.58
CA ALA A 203 4.58 -0.02 8.51
C ALA A 203 5.06 -0.83 7.30
N TYR A 204 5.42 -0.14 6.21
CA TYR A 204 6.32 -0.78 5.27
C TYR A 204 7.75 -0.72 5.84
N SER A 205 8.58 -1.65 5.40
CA SER A 205 10.00 -1.77 5.80
C SER A 205 10.44 -2.30 7.15
N PRO A 206 9.64 -3.03 7.92
CA PRO A 206 9.99 -3.39 9.29
C PRO A 206 11.29 -4.20 9.42
N LEU A 207 11.64 -5.03 8.42
CA LEU A 207 12.85 -5.86 8.40
C LEU A 207 14.03 -5.27 7.59
N GLY A 208 14.03 -3.98 7.25
CA GLY A 208 15.21 -3.36 6.64
C GLY A 208 15.54 -3.84 5.20
N ARG A 209 14.54 -4.11 4.34
CA ARG A 209 14.67 -4.74 2.97
C ARG A 209 15.30 -6.15 3.05
N GLY A 210 15.29 -6.73 4.26
CA GLY A 210 15.91 -8.00 4.60
C GLY A 210 17.19 -7.87 5.43
N PHE A 211 17.68 -6.65 5.69
CA PHE A 211 18.90 -6.46 6.50
C PHE A 211 18.76 -7.08 7.89
N PHE A 212 17.62 -6.90 8.56
CA PHE A 212 17.38 -7.50 9.88
C PHE A 212 17.03 -9.00 9.83
N SER A 213 16.91 -9.62 8.64
CA SER A 213 16.70 -11.07 8.49
C SER A 213 17.94 -11.84 8.02
N VAL A 214 18.83 -11.24 7.22
CA VAL A 214 20.03 -11.92 6.69
C VAL A 214 21.36 -11.18 6.96
N GLY A 215 21.31 -10.01 7.60
CA GLY A 215 22.49 -9.21 7.93
C GLY A 215 23.14 -8.52 6.72
N PRO A 216 24.40 -8.05 6.86
CA PRO A 216 25.08 -7.25 5.83
C PRO A 216 25.31 -8.00 4.51
N LYS A 217 25.39 -9.34 4.55
CA LYS A 217 25.48 -10.20 3.36
C LYS A 217 24.29 -10.10 2.40
N LEU A 218 23.21 -9.41 2.78
CA LEU A 218 22.14 -9.07 1.85
C LEU A 218 22.69 -8.39 0.59
N VAL A 219 23.54 -7.36 0.76
CA VAL A 219 23.95 -6.44 -0.30
C VAL A 219 24.76 -7.14 -1.39
N GLU A 220 25.58 -8.12 -0.98
CA GLU A 220 26.41 -8.97 -1.84
C GLU A 220 25.56 -9.81 -2.82
N ASN A 221 24.32 -10.17 -2.43
CA ASN A 221 23.45 -11.08 -3.18
C ASN A 221 22.34 -10.38 -4.00
N LEU A 222 22.29 -9.05 -3.99
CA LEU A 222 21.33 -8.29 -4.78
C LEU A 222 21.76 -8.25 -6.27
N SER A 223 20.79 -8.26 -7.20
CA SER A 223 21.05 -8.00 -8.62
C SER A 223 21.34 -6.50 -8.86
N SER A 224 21.94 -6.15 -10.01
CA SER A 224 22.29 -4.75 -10.35
C SER A 224 21.08 -3.84 -10.57
N ASP A 225 19.96 -4.41 -11.01
CA ASP A 225 18.66 -3.76 -11.23
C ASP A 225 17.78 -3.69 -9.97
N ASP A 226 18.23 -4.23 -8.85
CA ASP A 226 17.48 -4.19 -7.59
C ASP A 226 17.59 -2.80 -6.94
N ALA A 227 16.44 -2.12 -6.80
CA ALA A 227 16.34 -0.81 -6.15
C ALA A 227 16.91 -0.79 -4.72
N ARG A 228 17.04 -1.97 -4.08
CA ARG A 228 17.71 -2.15 -2.79
C ARG A 228 19.18 -1.74 -2.78
N LYS A 229 19.89 -1.87 -3.91
CA LYS A 229 21.29 -1.41 -4.00
C LYS A 229 21.43 0.11 -3.89
N VAL A 230 20.41 0.85 -4.30
CA VAL A 230 20.36 2.31 -4.21
C VAL A 230 19.71 2.76 -2.90
N ARG A 231 18.72 2.01 -2.41
CA ARG A 231 17.97 2.28 -1.17
C ARG A 231 17.56 0.96 -0.50
N ILE A 232 18.30 0.54 0.53
CA ILE A 232 17.94 -0.56 1.44
C ILE A 232 16.64 -0.17 2.24
N ILE A 233 15.97 -1.05 3.00
CA ILE A 233 14.74 -0.86 3.88
C ILE A 233 13.26 -1.07 3.34
N CYS A 234 12.65 -2.28 3.21
CA CYS A 234 11.21 -2.65 2.87
C CYS A 234 10.78 -4.11 3.19
N LEU A 235 9.55 -4.22 3.70
CA LEU A 235 8.65 -5.39 3.76
C LEU A 235 7.28 -4.83 4.23
N SER A 236 6.39 -5.59 4.89
CA SER A 236 5.12 -5.05 5.40
C SER A 236 4.71 -5.63 6.76
N PHE A 237 4.42 -4.78 7.75
CA PHE A 237 3.64 -5.09 8.95
C PHE A 237 2.50 -4.09 9.11
N VAL A 238 1.42 -4.50 9.78
CA VAL A 238 0.30 -3.64 10.16
C VAL A 238 0.31 -3.51 11.68
N THR A 239 0.25 -2.28 12.20
CA THR A 239 0.37 -1.98 13.64
C THR A 239 -0.77 -1.09 14.13
#